data_AF-A0A062V271-F1
#
_entry.id   AF-A0A062V271-F1
#
_cell.length_a   1.000
_cell.length_b   1.000
_cell.length_c   1.000
_cell.angle_alpha   90.00
_cell.angle_beta   90.00
_cell.angle_gamma   90.00
#
_symmetry.space_group_name_H-M   'P 1'
#
loop_
_entity.id
_entity.type
_entity.pdbx_description
1 polymer ?
#
loop_
_entity_poly.entity_id
_entity_poly.type
_entity_poly.pdbx_seq_one_letter_code
_entity_poly.pdbx_strand_id
1 'polypeptide(L)'
;MEIKLPILNDVWMDNAVETLYRILRETQNSSFSVKIDNNSLIITVTDFDKFKESVGIAVKNRRSNLIAINEDKNLGEKKEVKKDYILIQEGAKVSGKVAFKEELYNEKSTAETIKEIFDLISKEGTRNCIICGRQFFKPMKKLQQAAYPFVTKIKSLSGVRSYKDGEVYSFKEYFEDLCPTCYLTGISEWLDDGIIYRTVPGEKSTLFLPRFNSLEGLAKFKDSYRSLLNKSSRYRNIRVKEGSEETENPSGSFSTLLCFYEKFFFGVDKKEVIGKSWAMMEVPFGAVKNIKLNVIDLTESILLIIKELSEDKISIYKGIITEIFFFYDNTKGAPVDWDLTGEIRENLSESILRDDFRSFAKNLLPRKGGHVGYSNDTRLNLEYLIYIWRLKGMGLDEENLKIIKSAGRTIAAASKNHRNLLYKLDKAKDKNALLDALRQISRRIAGLKVEEKDKFRGFIYPPALEDIVLLLERHESDSKFIEDLKNTLVIFSCVEFSRLDYIGEKKEGVVNE
;
A
#
# COMPACT_ATOMS: atom_id res chain seq x y z
N MET A 1 0.63 -38.15 -16.52
CA MET A 1 1.87 -37.41 -16.19
C MET A 1 1.57 -36.49 -15.01
N GLU A 2 2.50 -36.34 -14.07
CA GLU A 2 2.36 -35.38 -12.96
C GLU A 2 3.43 -34.29 -13.10
N ILE A 3 3.02 -33.02 -12.98
CA ILE A 3 3.92 -31.87 -12.90
C ILE A 3 3.73 -31.21 -11.53
N LYS A 4 4.81 -31.10 -10.76
CA LYS A 4 4.80 -30.49 -9.43
C LYS A 4 5.63 -29.21 -9.40
N LEU A 5 5.03 -28.11 -8.96
CA LEU A 5 5.66 -26.80 -8.82
C LEU A 5 5.71 -26.45 -7.33
N PRO A 6 6.90 -26.35 -6.70
CA PRO A 6 7.01 -26.13 -5.27
C PRO A 6 6.95 -24.64 -4.95
N ILE A 7 6.67 -24.32 -3.70
CA ILE A 7 6.99 -23.01 -3.13
C ILE A 7 8.51 -22.79 -3.20
N LEU A 8 8.91 -21.59 -3.62
CA LEU A 8 10.31 -21.21 -3.77
C LEU A 8 10.78 -20.24 -2.67
N ASN A 9 9.86 -19.74 -1.83
CA ASN A 9 10.12 -18.69 -0.84
C ASN A 9 10.66 -17.41 -1.49
N ASP A 10 10.19 -17.16 -2.71
CA ASP A 10 10.48 -15.96 -3.50
C ASP A 10 9.16 -15.29 -3.82
N VAL A 11 9.01 -14.03 -3.44
CA VAL A 11 7.70 -13.35 -3.50
C VAL A 11 7.17 -13.26 -4.94
N TRP A 12 8.04 -13.10 -5.94
CA TRP A 12 7.60 -13.05 -7.32
C TRP A 12 7.19 -14.44 -7.80
N MET A 13 8.04 -15.44 -7.58
CA MET A 13 7.78 -16.79 -8.06
C MET A 13 6.62 -17.47 -7.34
N ASP A 14 6.42 -17.24 -6.05
CA ASP A 14 5.32 -17.84 -5.29
C ASP A 14 3.97 -17.26 -5.71
N ASN A 15 3.89 -15.94 -5.92
CA ASN A 15 2.71 -15.31 -6.54
C ASN A 15 2.49 -15.84 -7.96
N ALA A 16 3.57 -16.01 -8.73
CA ALA A 16 3.51 -16.56 -10.07
C ALA A 16 3.00 -18.01 -10.14
N VAL A 17 3.34 -18.84 -9.14
CA VAL A 17 2.79 -20.20 -9.00
C VAL A 17 1.29 -20.15 -8.70
N GLU A 18 0.84 -19.25 -7.82
CA GLU A 18 -0.60 -19.04 -7.57
C GLU A 18 -1.33 -18.56 -8.83
N THR A 19 -0.75 -17.61 -9.57
CA THR A 19 -1.32 -17.11 -10.82
C THR A 19 -1.45 -18.24 -11.85
N LEU A 20 -0.43 -19.09 -11.99
CA LEU A 20 -0.50 -20.26 -12.86
C LEU A 20 -1.55 -21.27 -12.38
N TYR A 21 -1.64 -21.55 -11.07
CA TYR A 21 -2.70 -22.39 -10.51
C TYR A 21 -4.08 -21.87 -10.89
N ARG A 22 -4.33 -20.56 -10.76
CA ARG A 22 -5.61 -19.94 -11.11
C ARG A 22 -5.95 -20.09 -12.58
N ILE A 23 -4.99 -19.81 -13.47
CA ILE A 23 -5.14 -19.99 -14.93
C ILE A 23 -5.54 -21.44 -15.25
N LEU A 24 -4.85 -22.41 -14.63
CA LEU A 24 -5.11 -23.82 -14.87
C LEU A 24 -6.45 -24.28 -14.25
N ARG A 25 -6.80 -23.80 -13.06
CA ARG A 25 -8.05 -24.15 -12.37
C ARG A 25 -9.27 -23.70 -13.16
N GLU A 26 -9.25 -22.51 -13.72
CA GLU A 26 -10.35 -21.96 -14.54
C GLU A 26 -10.52 -22.68 -15.88
N THR A 27 -9.48 -23.37 -16.36
CA THR A 27 -9.49 -24.07 -17.66
C THR A 27 -9.44 -25.59 -17.54
N GLN A 28 -9.58 -26.09 -16.30
CA GLN A 28 -9.59 -27.51 -16.00
C GLN A 28 -10.69 -28.23 -16.79
N ASN A 29 -10.34 -29.38 -17.36
CA ASN A 29 -11.25 -30.23 -18.12
C ASN A 29 -10.83 -31.70 -17.99
N SER A 30 -11.38 -32.61 -18.80
CA SER A 30 -11.06 -34.03 -18.70
C SER A 30 -9.59 -34.39 -18.99
N SER A 31 -8.81 -33.49 -19.61
CA SER A 31 -7.40 -33.70 -19.94
C SER A 31 -6.41 -33.43 -18.80
N PHE A 32 -6.83 -32.73 -17.74
CA PHE A 32 -5.98 -32.50 -16.56
C PHE A 32 -6.76 -32.07 -15.32
N SER A 33 -6.16 -32.23 -14.15
CA SER A 33 -6.65 -31.64 -12.90
C SER A 33 -5.55 -30.90 -12.17
N VAL A 34 -5.92 -29.88 -11.40
CA VAL A 34 -4.98 -29.11 -10.58
C VAL A 34 -5.39 -29.05 -9.12
N LYS A 35 -4.39 -29.13 -8.25
CA LYS A 35 -4.53 -28.95 -6.81
C LYS A 35 -3.41 -28.06 -6.32
N ILE A 36 -3.73 -27.15 -5.40
CA ILE A 36 -2.73 -26.41 -4.64
C ILE A 36 -2.80 -26.87 -3.18
N ASP A 37 -1.66 -27.20 -2.61
CA ASP A 37 -1.51 -27.45 -1.18
C ASP A 37 -0.59 -26.38 -0.57
N ASN A 38 -0.22 -26.54 0.71
CA ASN A 38 0.64 -25.57 1.39
C ASN A 38 1.99 -25.35 0.67
N ASN A 39 2.57 -26.39 0.06
CA ASN A 39 3.96 -26.36 -0.41
C ASN A 39 4.10 -26.49 -1.92
N SER A 40 3.03 -26.82 -2.64
CA SER A 40 3.10 -27.06 -4.08
C SER A 40 1.78 -26.91 -4.82
N LEU A 41 1.91 -26.56 -6.09
CA LEU A 41 0.92 -26.78 -7.13
C LEU A 41 1.20 -28.14 -7.79
N ILE A 42 0.20 -29.00 -7.84
CA ILE A 42 0.23 -30.33 -8.44
C ILE A 42 -0.71 -30.33 -9.64
N ILE A 43 -0.19 -30.71 -10.81
CA ILE A 43 -0.93 -30.79 -12.08
C ILE A 43 -0.90 -32.25 -12.52
N THR A 44 -2.06 -32.91 -12.55
CA THR A 44 -2.20 -34.28 -13.04
C THR A 44 -2.76 -34.24 -14.45
N VAL A 45 -1.96 -34.64 -15.44
CA VAL A 45 -2.29 -34.61 -16.87
C VAL A 45 -2.63 -36.00 -17.38
N THR A 46 -3.81 -36.16 -17.96
CA THR A 46 -4.32 -37.39 -18.57
C THR A 46 -4.17 -37.40 -20.10
N ASP A 47 -4.27 -36.24 -20.75
CA ASP A 47 -4.06 -36.04 -22.20
C ASP A 47 -3.15 -34.82 -22.41
N PHE A 48 -1.90 -35.07 -22.78
CA PHE A 48 -0.85 -34.03 -22.80
C PHE A 48 -1.04 -33.02 -23.92
N ASP A 49 -1.53 -33.44 -25.09
CA ASP A 49 -1.72 -32.53 -26.22
C ASP A 49 -2.93 -31.63 -26.01
N LYS A 50 -4.05 -32.17 -25.51
CA LYS A 50 -5.21 -31.35 -25.13
C LYS A 50 -4.91 -30.43 -23.95
N PHE A 51 -4.08 -30.87 -23.01
CA PHE A 51 -3.60 -30.02 -21.93
C PHE A 51 -2.85 -28.80 -22.47
N LYS A 52 -1.85 -28.99 -23.33
CA LYS A 52 -1.08 -27.89 -23.93
C LYS A 52 -1.98 -26.91 -24.70
N GLU A 53 -2.95 -27.42 -25.46
CA GLU A 53 -3.93 -26.59 -26.17
C GLU A 53 -4.80 -25.75 -25.21
N SER A 54 -5.34 -26.40 -24.16
CA SER A 54 -6.18 -25.74 -23.15
C SER A 54 -5.43 -24.60 -22.46
N VAL A 55 -4.17 -24.83 -22.05
CA VAL A 55 -3.34 -23.80 -21.42
C VAL A 55 -3.01 -22.66 -22.39
N GLY A 56 -2.73 -22.98 -23.66
CA GLY A 56 -2.50 -21.98 -24.70
C GLY A 56 -3.68 -21.02 -24.87
N ILE A 57 -4.90 -21.54 -24.90
CA ILE A 57 -6.13 -20.75 -24.96
C ILE A 57 -6.29 -19.91 -23.69
N ALA A 58 -6.03 -20.49 -22.52
CA ALA A 58 -6.14 -19.80 -21.22
C ALA A 58 -5.24 -18.56 -21.14
N VAL A 59 -3.96 -18.72 -21.50
CA VAL A 59 -2.95 -17.65 -21.51
C VAL A 59 -3.33 -16.57 -22.50
N LYS A 60 -3.78 -16.95 -23.71
CA LYS A 60 -4.24 -16.00 -24.73
C LYS A 60 -5.41 -15.15 -24.24
N ASN A 61 -6.40 -15.76 -23.58
CA ASN A 61 -7.59 -15.06 -23.09
C ASN A 61 -7.27 -14.04 -21.98
N ARG A 62 -6.18 -14.24 -21.22
CA ARG A 62 -5.74 -13.32 -20.18
C ARG A 62 -4.82 -12.19 -20.64
N ARG A 63 -4.43 -12.15 -21.93
CA ARG A 63 -3.62 -11.06 -22.50
C ARG A 63 -4.21 -9.67 -22.19
N SER A 64 -5.53 -9.56 -22.10
CA SER A 64 -6.24 -8.32 -21.77
C SER A 64 -5.82 -7.72 -20.41
N ASN A 65 -5.32 -8.53 -19.46
CA ASN A 65 -4.84 -8.04 -18.17
C ASN A 65 -3.57 -7.19 -18.28
N LEU A 66 -2.81 -7.30 -19.38
CA LEU A 66 -1.57 -6.55 -19.64
C LEU A 66 -1.81 -5.15 -20.20
N ILE A 67 -3.04 -4.87 -20.66
CA ILE A 67 -3.39 -3.67 -21.40
C ILE A 67 -4.52 -2.91 -20.72
N ALA A 68 -4.62 -1.63 -21.05
CA ALA A 68 -5.76 -0.78 -20.75
C ALA A 68 -6.24 -0.14 -22.07
N ILE A 69 -7.53 0.22 -22.11
CA ILE A 69 -8.12 0.92 -23.25
C ILE A 69 -8.15 2.41 -22.91
N ASN A 70 -7.41 3.22 -23.66
CA ASN A 70 -7.46 4.66 -23.57
C ASN A 70 -8.24 5.23 -24.75
N GLU A 71 -9.08 6.22 -24.49
CA GLU A 71 -9.76 7.00 -25.53
C GLU A 71 -8.90 8.22 -25.88
N ASP A 72 -8.60 8.37 -27.18
CA ASP A 72 -7.87 9.51 -27.70
C ASP A 72 -8.78 10.75 -27.66
N LYS A 73 -8.46 11.72 -26.80
CA LYS A 73 -9.29 12.92 -26.59
C LYS A 73 -9.51 13.75 -27.86
N ASN A 74 -8.62 13.65 -28.86
CA ASN A 74 -8.71 14.44 -30.08
C ASN A 74 -9.45 13.73 -31.21
N LEU A 75 -9.45 12.39 -31.23
CA LEU A 75 -10.00 11.58 -32.33
C LEU A 75 -11.18 10.69 -31.90
N GLY A 76 -11.46 10.56 -30.60
CA GLY A 76 -12.48 9.64 -30.05
C GLY A 76 -12.12 8.15 -30.23
N GLU A 77 -10.94 7.84 -30.74
CA GLU A 77 -10.52 6.47 -31.02
C GLU A 77 -10.05 5.75 -29.75
N LYS A 78 -10.57 4.54 -29.51
CA LYS A 78 -10.09 3.64 -28.45
C LYS A 78 -8.80 2.96 -28.89
N LYS A 79 -7.73 3.14 -28.12
CA LYS A 79 -6.40 2.57 -28.38
C LYS A 79 -5.96 1.68 -27.22
N GLU A 80 -5.33 0.56 -27.54
CA GLU A 80 -4.67 -0.27 -26.54
C GLU A 80 -3.38 0.40 -26.06
N VAL A 81 -3.19 0.40 -24.75
CA VAL A 81 -1.96 0.83 -24.10
C VAL A 81 -1.53 -0.22 -23.10
N LYS A 82 -0.26 -0.64 -23.15
CA LYS A 82 0.31 -1.52 -22.12
C LYS A 82 0.28 -0.81 -20.77
N LYS A 83 -0.08 -1.53 -19.71
CA LYS A 83 0.05 -1.00 -18.35
C LYS A 83 1.50 -0.70 -18.02
N ASP A 84 1.76 0.46 -17.42
CA ASP A 84 3.11 1.02 -17.36
C ASP A 84 4.10 0.19 -16.50
N TYR A 85 3.59 -0.57 -15.54
CA TYR A 85 4.38 -1.45 -14.68
C TYR A 85 4.84 -2.76 -15.35
N ILE A 86 4.27 -3.10 -16.51
CA ILE A 86 4.58 -4.35 -17.21
C ILE A 86 5.96 -4.24 -17.88
N LEU A 87 6.88 -5.12 -17.47
CA LEU A 87 8.27 -5.11 -17.94
C LEU A 87 8.49 -5.81 -19.29
N ILE A 88 7.43 -6.35 -19.88
CA ILE A 88 7.46 -6.94 -21.21
C ILE A 88 7.64 -5.83 -22.25
N GLN A 89 8.58 -6.04 -23.18
CA GLN A 89 8.85 -5.06 -24.24
C GLN A 89 7.73 -5.04 -25.28
N GLU A 90 7.37 -3.83 -25.72
CA GLU A 90 6.46 -3.65 -26.86
C GLU A 90 7.23 -3.77 -28.18
N GLY A 91 6.60 -4.39 -29.17
CA GLY A 91 6.96 -4.34 -30.58
C GLY A 91 6.25 -3.19 -31.29
N ALA A 92 6.30 -3.18 -32.62
CA ALA A 92 5.53 -2.22 -33.42
C ALA A 92 4.03 -2.48 -33.25
N LYS A 93 3.25 -1.43 -32.93
CA LYS A 93 1.79 -1.54 -32.86
C LYS A 93 1.23 -1.93 -34.24
N VAL A 94 0.28 -2.84 -34.26
CA VAL A 94 -0.39 -3.31 -35.48
C VAL A 94 -1.86 -2.93 -35.36
N SER A 95 -2.34 -2.04 -36.23
CA SER A 95 -3.75 -1.58 -36.26
C SER A 95 -4.26 -1.08 -34.89
N GLY A 96 -3.45 -0.28 -34.18
CA GLY A 96 -3.82 0.29 -32.87
C GLY A 96 -3.75 -0.68 -31.68
N LYS A 97 -3.44 -1.97 -31.91
CA LYS A 97 -3.24 -2.98 -30.85
C LYS A 97 -1.79 -3.02 -30.38
N VAL A 98 -1.59 -3.31 -29.10
CA VAL A 98 -0.26 -3.49 -28.51
C VAL A 98 0.33 -4.83 -28.98
N ALA A 99 1.48 -4.80 -29.63
CA ALA A 99 2.23 -6.02 -29.91
C ALA A 99 3.27 -6.21 -28.79
N PHE A 100 3.30 -7.38 -28.14
CA PHE A 100 4.35 -7.74 -27.21
C PHE A 100 5.48 -8.47 -27.96
N LYS A 101 6.74 -8.16 -27.65
CA LYS A 101 7.89 -8.92 -28.16
C LYS A 101 8.00 -10.32 -27.54
N GLU A 102 7.29 -10.54 -26.44
CA GLU A 102 7.24 -11.84 -25.81
C GLU A 102 6.20 -12.70 -26.52
N GLU A 103 6.65 -13.79 -27.17
CA GLU A 103 5.85 -14.62 -28.07
C GLU A 103 4.66 -15.27 -27.35
N LEU A 104 4.81 -15.49 -26.04
CA LEU A 104 3.76 -15.97 -25.16
C LEU A 104 2.51 -15.07 -25.17
N TYR A 105 2.67 -13.78 -25.45
CA TYR A 105 1.60 -12.78 -25.44
C TYR A 105 1.25 -12.25 -26.84
N ASN A 106 1.73 -12.93 -27.88
CA ASN A 106 1.37 -12.63 -29.26
C ASN A 106 0.26 -13.59 -29.72
N GLU A 107 -0.89 -13.04 -30.13
CA GLU A 107 -2.10 -13.78 -30.47
C GLU A 107 -1.90 -14.92 -31.49
N LYS A 108 -0.87 -14.82 -32.35
CA LYS A 108 -0.55 -15.80 -33.40
C LYS A 108 0.35 -16.93 -32.89
N SER A 109 1.29 -16.65 -31.98
CA SER A 109 2.30 -17.61 -31.53
C SER A 109 2.02 -18.21 -30.16
N THR A 110 1.17 -17.62 -29.32
CA THR A 110 0.93 -18.06 -27.92
C THR A 110 0.73 -19.57 -27.80
N ALA A 111 -0.11 -20.18 -28.64
CA ALA A 111 -0.41 -21.61 -28.56
C ALA A 111 0.79 -22.50 -28.90
N GLU A 112 1.56 -22.14 -29.92
CA GLU A 112 2.77 -22.85 -30.33
C GLU A 112 3.88 -22.70 -29.27
N THR A 113 4.08 -21.49 -28.75
CA THR A 113 5.04 -21.20 -27.68
C THR A 113 4.72 -22.00 -26.41
N ILE A 114 3.44 -22.09 -26.01
CA ILE A 114 3.03 -22.91 -24.86
C ILE A 114 3.31 -24.40 -25.11
N LYS A 115 3.01 -24.89 -26.32
CA LYS A 115 3.29 -26.29 -26.68
C LYS A 115 4.78 -26.58 -26.56
N GLU A 116 5.63 -25.73 -27.15
CA GLU A 116 7.09 -25.88 -27.05
C GLU A 116 7.55 -25.90 -25.60
N ILE A 117 7.10 -24.94 -24.77
CA ILE A 117 7.50 -24.87 -23.36
C ILE A 117 7.21 -26.18 -22.64
N PHE A 118 6.01 -26.73 -22.77
CA PHE A 118 5.66 -27.99 -22.10
C PHE A 118 6.42 -29.19 -22.65
N ASP A 119 6.68 -29.24 -23.96
CA ASP A 119 7.52 -30.26 -24.58
C ASP A 119 8.99 -30.19 -24.09
N LEU A 120 9.44 -29.04 -23.58
CA LEU A 120 10.73 -28.90 -22.90
C LEU A 120 10.67 -29.25 -21.42
N ILE A 121 9.55 -28.97 -20.75
CA ILE A 121 9.32 -29.35 -19.35
C ILE A 121 9.32 -30.87 -19.19
N SER A 122 8.83 -31.62 -20.19
CA SER A 122 8.78 -33.09 -20.15
C SER A 122 10.13 -33.78 -20.44
N LYS A 123 11.17 -33.03 -20.82
CA LYS A 123 12.49 -33.58 -21.15
C LYS A 123 13.46 -33.43 -19.99
N GLU A 124 14.12 -34.53 -19.64
CA GLU A 124 15.23 -34.53 -18.70
C GLU A 124 16.49 -33.87 -19.29
N GLY A 125 17.35 -33.34 -18.43
CA GLY A 125 18.61 -32.77 -18.84
C GLY A 125 19.58 -32.59 -17.68
N THR A 126 20.72 -31.97 -17.96
CA THR A 126 21.85 -31.90 -17.01
C THR A 126 22.12 -30.48 -16.49
N ARG A 127 21.45 -29.46 -17.04
CA ARG A 127 21.62 -28.07 -16.62
C ARG A 127 20.80 -27.76 -15.37
N ASN A 128 21.35 -27.04 -14.40
CA ASN A 128 20.62 -26.65 -13.19
C ASN A 128 20.02 -25.24 -13.33
N CYS A 129 18.73 -25.09 -13.00
CA CYS A 129 18.06 -23.79 -13.02
C CYS A 129 18.58 -22.87 -11.92
N ILE A 130 18.93 -21.63 -12.25
CA ILE A 130 19.40 -20.64 -11.27
C ILE A 130 18.31 -20.19 -10.27
N ILE A 131 17.03 -20.36 -10.62
CA ILE A 131 15.90 -19.96 -9.76
C ILE A 131 15.45 -21.11 -8.85
N CYS A 132 15.18 -22.30 -9.42
CA CYS A 132 14.60 -23.41 -8.66
C CYS A 132 15.55 -24.58 -8.39
N GLY A 133 16.80 -24.53 -8.87
CA GLY A 133 17.80 -25.59 -8.72
C GLY A 133 17.55 -26.87 -9.52
N ARG A 134 16.39 -27.02 -10.17
CA ARG A 134 16.03 -28.24 -10.92
C ARG A 134 16.88 -28.43 -12.17
N GLN A 135 17.13 -29.69 -12.50
CA GLN A 135 17.72 -30.09 -13.76
C GLN A 135 16.75 -29.89 -14.94
N PHE A 136 17.26 -29.45 -16.09
CA PHE A 136 16.46 -29.25 -17.31
C PHE A 136 17.29 -29.46 -18.59
N PHE A 137 16.60 -29.77 -19.70
CA PHE A 137 17.21 -30.05 -21.00
C PHE A 137 17.81 -28.81 -21.69
N LYS A 138 16.96 -27.86 -22.09
CA LYS A 138 17.39 -26.60 -22.73
C LYS A 138 16.53 -25.42 -22.25
N PRO A 139 17.08 -24.19 -22.20
CA PRO A 139 16.31 -23.03 -21.78
C PRO A 139 15.35 -22.62 -22.89
N MET A 140 14.20 -22.06 -22.51
CA MET A 140 13.30 -21.38 -23.46
C MET A 140 13.87 -20.01 -23.83
N LYS A 141 14.25 -19.24 -22.81
CA LYS A 141 14.87 -17.92 -22.91
C LYS A 141 15.88 -17.72 -21.80
N LYS A 142 16.75 -16.72 -21.97
CA LYS A 142 17.64 -16.22 -20.90
C LYS A 142 16.81 -15.58 -19.78
N LEU A 143 17.34 -15.54 -18.56
CA LEU A 143 16.72 -14.85 -17.43
C LEU A 143 16.65 -13.34 -17.71
N GLN A 144 15.44 -12.81 -17.85
CA GLN A 144 15.16 -11.40 -18.14
C GLN A 144 14.17 -10.82 -17.13
N GLN A 145 14.15 -9.50 -17.00
CA GLN A 145 13.20 -8.77 -16.13
C GLN A 145 11.74 -9.08 -16.42
N ALA A 146 11.42 -9.49 -17.65
CA ALA A 146 10.08 -9.95 -17.98
C ALA A 146 9.69 -11.22 -17.21
N ALA A 147 10.59 -12.21 -17.06
CA ALA A 147 10.28 -13.44 -16.32
C ALA A 147 10.59 -13.31 -14.81
N TYR A 148 11.54 -12.46 -14.44
CA TYR A 148 11.94 -12.24 -13.04
C TYR A 148 12.39 -10.78 -12.85
N PRO A 149 11.52 -9.90 -12.31
CA PRO A 149 11.73 -8.45 -12.26
C PRO A 149 13.06 -8.03 -11.59
N PHE A 150 13.54 -8.80 -10.62
CA PHE A 150 14.70 -8.46 -9.81
C PHE A 150 16.05 -8.72 -10.50
N VAL A 151 16.08 -9.31 -11.69
CA VAL A 151 17.31 -9.41 -12.49
C VAL A 151 17.65 -8.05 -13.11
N THR A 152 18.93 -7.76 -13.31
CA THR A 152 19.38 -6.54 -13.99
C THR A 152 20.21 -6.87 -15.21
N LYS A 153 20.01 -6.08 -16.28
CA LYS A 153 20.83 -6.13 -17.51
C LYS A 153 22.20 -5.50 -17.31
N ILE A 154 22.37 -4.70 -16.25
CA ILE A 154 23.57 -3.93 -16.00
C ILE A 154 24.59 -4.83 -15.32
N LYS A 155 25.64 -5.17 -16.06
CA LYS A 155 26.80 -5.98 -15.62
C LYS A 155 27.34 -5.59 -14.24
N SER A 156 27.51 -4.30 -13.96
CA SER A 156 28.03 -3.83 -12.67
C SER A 156 27.07 -4.01 -11.51
N LEU A 157 25.76 -4.16 -11.79
CA LEU A 157 24.71 -4.35 -10.79
C LEU A 157 24.29 -5.82 -10.66
N SER A 158 24.70 -6.71 -11.57
CA SER A 158 24.34 -8.12 -11.51
C SER A 158 25.09 -8.90 -10.43
N GLY A 159 26.16 -8.33 -9.85
CA GLY A 159 26.90 -8.88 -8.71
C GLY A 159 27.67 -10.17 -8.98
N VAL A 160 27.40 -10.86 -10.09
CA VAL A 160 27.98 -12.18 -10.42
C VAL A 160 29.12 -12.03 -11.42
N ARG A 161 30.33 -12.31 -10.94
CA ARG A 161 31.52 -12.48 -11.77
C ARG A 161 31.47 -13.88 -12.41
N SER A 162 31.67 -13.94 -13.71
CA SER A 162 31.73 -15.19 -14.46
C SER A 162 32.97 -15.22 -15.35
N TYR A 163 33.58 -16.38 -15.53
CA TYR A 163 34.71 -16.52 -16.43
C TYR A 163 34.25 -16.34 -17.88
N LYS A 164 34.84 -15.37 -18.58
CA LYS A 164 34.85 -15.29 -20.04
C LYS A 164 35.91 -16.29 -20.51
N ASP A 165 35.46 -17.30 -21.25
CA ASP A 165 36.33 -18.29 -21.90
C ASP A 165 37.29 -19.03 -20.94
N GLY A 166 36.95 -19.14 -19.65
CA GLY A 166 37.76 -19.82 -18.63
C GLY A 166 38.95 -19.02 -18.09
N GLU A 167 39.28 -17.86 -18.68
CA GLU A 167 40.54 -17.16 -18.39
C GLU A 167 40.37 -15.76 -17.77
N VAL A 168 39.27 -15.05 -18.06
CA VAL A 168 39.11 -13.64 -17.62
C VAL A 168 37.79 -13.43 -16.90
N TYR A 169 37.82 -12.80 -15.72
CA TYR A 169 36.59 -12.40 -15.03
C TYR A 169 35.81 -11.37 -15.84
N SER A 170 34.57 -11.70 -16.20
CA SER A 170 33.62 -10.81 -16.85
C SER A 170 32.26 -10.87 -16.17
N PHE A 171 31.56 -9.74 -16.15
CA PHE A 171 30.18 -9.70 -15.68
C PHE A 171 29.24 -10.23 -16.78
N LYS A 172 28.33 -11.15 -16.42
CA LYS A 172 27.28 -11.65 -17.33
C LYS A 172 26.10 -10.66 -17.38
N GLU A 173 25.55 -10.44 -18.58
CA GLU A 173 24.35 -9.62 -18.80
C GLU A 173 23.07 -10.37 -18.43
N TYR A 174 23.02 -11.67 -18.70
CA TYR A 174 21.91 -12.56 -18.36
C TYR A 174 22.41 -13.95 -18.03
N PHE A 175 21.69 -14.60 -17.13
CA PHE A 175 21.87 -16.02 -16.86
C PHE A 175 21.13 -16.84 -17.91
N GLU A 176 21.84 -17.77 -18.55
CA GLU A 176 21.27 -18.66 -19.58
C GLU A 176 20.59 -19.87 -18.96
N ASP A 177 20.78 -20.08 -17.66
CA ASP A 177 20.35 -21.25 -16.92
C ASP A 177 18.96 -21.05 -16.27
N LEU A 178 17.99 -20.58 -17.06
CA LEU A 178 16.58 -20.50 -16.66
C LEU A 178 15.81 -21.67 -17.28
N CYS A 179 15.24 -22.55 -16.44
CA CYS A 179 14.45 -23.66 -16.95
C CYS A 179 13.10 -23.19 -17.54
N PRO A 180 12.53 -23.93 -18.51
CA PRO A 180 11.23 -23.60 -19.11
C PRO A 180 10.08 -23.47 -18.09
N THR A 181 10.14 -24.24 -16.99
CA THR A 181 9.18 -24.14 -15.89
C THR A 181 9.22 -22.77 -15.22
N CYS A 182 10.39 -22.34 -14.70
CA CYS A 182 10.52 -21.04 -14.05
C CYS A 182 10.27 -19.88 -15.01
N TYR A 183 10.63 -20.05 -16.29
CA TYR A 183 10.27 -19.09 -17.33
C TYR A 183 8.76 -18.93 -17.44
N LEU A 184 8.00 -20.02 -17.66
CA LEU A 184 6.55 -19.99 -17.79
C LEU A 184 5.86 -19.47 -16.53
N THR A 185 6.29 -19.93 -15.36
CA THR A 185 5.74 -19.48 -14.08
C THR A 185 5.98 -17.99 -13.93
N GLY A 186 7.24 -17.53 -13.92
CA GLY A 186 7.58 -16.14 -13.63
C GLY A 186 7.02 -15.13 -14.64
N ILE A 187 6.95 -15.48 -15.93
CA ILE A 187 6.33 -14.61 -16.94
C ILE A 187 4.81 -14.54 -16.73
N SER A 188 4.15 -15.64 -16.33
CA SER A 188 2.69 -15.70 -16.15
C SER A 188 2.17 -14.79 -15.05
N GLU A 189 2.99 -14.35 -14.09
CA GLU A 189 2.56 -13.43 -13.03
C GLU A 189 1.99 -12.12 -13.55
N TRP A 190 2.46 -11.65 -14.71
CA TRP A 190 1.88 -10.45 -15.33
C TRP A 190 0.41 -10.60 -15.75
N LEU A 191 -0.08 -11.84 -15.88
CA LEU A 191 -1.48 -12.14 -16.19
C LEU A 191 -2.37 -12.12 -14.95
N ASP A 192 -1.82 -11.88 -13.76
CA ASP A 192 -2.58 -11.88 -12.53
C ASP A 192 -3.56 -10.70 -12.47
N ASP A 193 -4.84 -10.99 -12.25
CA ASP A 193 -5.87 -9.98 -11.97
C ASP A 193 -5.96 -9.62 -10.47
N GLY A 194 -5.05 -10.14 -9.65
CA GLY A 194 -4.97 -9.99 -8.20
C GLY A 194 -3.80 -9.14 -7.70
N ILE A 195 -2.92 -8.69 -8.58
CA ILE A 195 -1.85 -7.73 -8.24
C ILE A 195 -2.51 -6.39 -7.93
N ILE A 196 -2.34 -5.88 -6.71
CA ILE A 196 -2.73 -4.51 -6.37
C ILE A 196 -1.65 -3.58 -6.89
N TYR A 197 -2.03 -2.45 -7.50
CA TYR A 197 -1.06 -1.49 -8.00
C TYR A 197 -1.51 -0.05 -7.98
N ARG A 198 -0.51 0.83 -7.95
CA ARG A 198 -0.64 2.27 -8.21
C ARG A 198 0.49 2.74 -9.10
N THR A 199 0.16 3.53 -10.10
CA THR A 199 1.07 4.12 -11.08
C THR A 199 0.94 5.63 -11.02
N VAL A 200 2.07 6.31 -10.80
CA VAL A 200 2.19 7.75 -11.02
C VAL A 200 2.82 7.95 -12.39
N PRO A 201 2.06 8.44 -13.39
CA PRO A 201 2.58 8.63 -14.74
C PRO A 201 3.85 9.47 -14.75
N GLY A 202 4.90 8.96 -15.41
CA GLY A 202 6.18 9.66 -15.53
C GLY A 202 7.16 9.43 -14.37
N GLU A 203 6.72 8.83 -13.26
CA GLU A 203 7.55 8.59 -12.08
C GLU A 203 7.83 7.09 -11.87
N LYS A 204 6.88 6.38 -11.26
CA LYS A 204 7.00 4.97 -10.89
C LYS A 204 5.64 4.30 -10.74
N SER A 205 5.63 2.99 -10.85
CA SER A 205 4.54 2.13 -10.40
C SER A 205 4.95 1.38 -9.14
N THR A 206 4.02 1.17 -8.22
CA THR A 206 4.18 0.30 -7.06
C THR A 206 3.21 -0.87 -7.20
N LEU A 207 3.73 -2.11 -7.16
CA LEU A 207 2.94 -3.33 -7.07
C LEU A 207 3.01 -3.87 -5.65
N PHE A 208 1.91 -4.43 -5.15
CA PHE A 208 1.85 -5.04 -3.83
C PHE A 208 1.64 -6.55 -4.02
N LEU A 209 2.66 -7.31 -3.62
CA LEU A 209 2.66 -8.77 -3.71
C LEU A 209 2.55 -9.33 -2.29
N PRO A 210 1.47 -10.06 -1.97
CA PRO A 210 1.33 -10.66 -0.65
C PRO A 210 2.39 -11.74 -0.45
N ARG A 211 2.95 -11.79 0.77
CA ARG A 211 3.95 -12.78 1.19
C ARG A 211 3.30 -13.79 2.13
N PHE A 212 3.42 -15.07 1.77
CA PHE A 212 2.86 -16.18 2.51
C PHE A 212 3.86 -17.32 2.58
N ASN A 213 3.85 -18.07 3.68
CA ASN A 213 4.66 -19.28 3.85
C ASN A 213 3.98 -20.53 3.25
N SER A 214 2.77 -20.36 2.70
CA SER A 214 1.97 -21.44 2.12
C SER A 214 1.27 -20.97 0.84
N LEU A 215 1.35 -21.76 -0.23
CA LEU A 215 0.66 -21.50 -1.49
C LEU A 215 -0.87 -21.57 -1.33
N GLU A 216 -1.39 -22.49 -0.52
CA GLU A 216 -2.82 -22.57 -0.21
C GLU A 216 -3.34 -21.28 0.47
N GLY A 217 -2.63 -20.78 1.48
CA GLY A 217 -2.98 -19.52 2.14
C GLY A 217 -2.93 -18.32 1.19
N LEU A 218 -1.92 -18.26 0.32
CA LEU A 218 -1.79 -17.24 -0.72
C LEU A 218 -2.99 -17.26 -1.68
N ALA A 219 -3.35 -18.43 -2.19
CA ALA A 219 -4.47 -18.61 -3.10
C ALA A 219 -5.81 -18.21 -2.46
N LYS A 220 -6.07 -18.68 -1.23
CA LYS A 220 -7.29 -18.30 -0.47
C LYS A 220 -7.37 -16.79 -0.25
N PHE A 221 -6.26 -16.16 0.14
CA PHE A 221 -6.23 -14.73 0.35
C PHE A 221 -6.49 -13.96 -0.94
N LYS A 222 -5.79 -14.26 -2.04
CA LYS A 222 -6.01 -13.59 -3.33
C LYS A 222 -7.43 -13.80 -3.85
N ASP A 223 -7.96 -15.03 -3.79
CA ASP A 223 -9.34 -15.31 -4.19
C ASP A 223 -10.36 -14.48 -3.40
N SER A 224 -10.10 -14.18 -2.12
CA SER A 224 -11.04 -13.43 -1.27
C SER A 224 -11.20 -11.95 -1.66
N TYR A 225 -10.24 -11.33 -2.35
CA TYR A 225 -10.26 -9.88 -2.59
C TYR A 225 -10.29 -9.47 -4.07
N ARG A 226 -10.14 -10.38 -5.03
CA ARG A 226 -10.05 -10.04 -6.45
C ARG A 226 -11.26 -9.26 -6.98
N SER A 227 -12.46 -9.48 -6.43
CA SER A 227 -13.67 -8.72 -6.82
C SER A 227 -13.57 -7.23 -6.47
N LEU A 228 -12.72 -6.86 -5.50
CA LEU A 228 -12.42 -5.48 -5.14
C LEU A 228 -11.52 -4.79 -6.16
N LEU A 229 -10.99 -5.51 -7.16
CA LEU A 229 -10.02 -4.97 -8.11
C LEU A 229 -10.61 -4.76 -9.52
N ASN A 230 -10.28 -3.62 -10.13
CA ASN A 230 -10.52 -3.33 -11.53
C ASN A 230 -9.29 -3.66 -12.38
N LYS A 231 -9.33 -4.82 -13.03
CA LYS A 231 -8.29 -5.30 -13.95
C LYS A 231 -8.14 -4.46 -15.23
N SER A 232 -9.11 -3.64 -15.60
CA SER A 232 -9.10 -2.85 -16.85
C SER A 232 -8.40 -1.49 -16.67
N SER A 233 -8.28 -1.00 -15.44
CA SER A 233 -7.75 0.33 -15.16
C SER A 233 -6.24 0.42 -15.38
N ARG A 234 -5.77 1.50 -15.99
CA ARG A 234 -4.34 1.66 -16.31
C ARG A 234 -3.47 1.97 -15.09
N TYR A 235 -3.94 2.87 -14.22
CA TYR A 235 -3.06 3.50 -13.22
C TYR A 235 -3.25 2.98 -11.81
N ARG A 236 -4.41 2.43 -11.47
CA ARG A 236 -4.71 1.93 -10.13
C ARG A 236 -5.90 1.00 -10.21
N ASN A 237 -6.02 0.02 -9.32
CA ASN A 237 -7.04 -1.00 -9.49
C ASN A 237 -7.95 -1.23 -8.28
N ILE A 238 -7.83 -0.53 -7.16
CA ILE A 238 -8.80 -0.70 -6.06
C ILE A 238 -10.12 -0.03 -6.46
N ARG A 239 -11.23 -0.78 -6.49
CA ARG A 239 -12.55 -0.26 -6.85
C ARG A 239 -13.11 0.62 -5.74
N VAL A 240 -13.87 1.66 -6.12
CA VAL A 240 -14.63 2.48 -5.15
C VAL A 240 -15.71 1.66 -4.48
N LYS A 241 -16.39 0.83 -5.27
CA LYS A 241 -17.42 -0.13 -4.86
C LYS A 241 -17.25 -1.42 -5.65
N GLU A 242 -17.53 -2.56 -5.03
CA GLU A 242 -17.54 -3.85 -5.72
C GLU A 242 -18.44 -3.81 -6.96
N GLY A 243 -17.94 -4.37 -8.07
CA GLY A 243 -18.60 -4.34 -9.37
C GLY A 243 -18.54 -3.02 -10.14
N SER A 244 -18.05 -1.91 -9.54
CA SER A 244 -17.88 -0.63 -10.23
C SER A 244 -16.55 -0.53 -10.97
N GLU A 245 -16.54 -0.03 -12.20
CA GLU A 245 -15.30 0.27 -12.95
C GLU A 245 -14.52 1.47 -12.38
N GLU A 246 -15.13 2.27 -11.51
CA GLU A 246 -14.45 3.39 -10.86
C GLU A 246 -13.41 2.90 -9.84
N THR A 247 -12.25 3.58 -9.82
CA THR A 247 -11.13 3.22 -8.94
C THR A 247 -10.76 4.35 -7.99
N GLU A 248 -10.47 3.97 -6.75
CA GLU A 248 -9.97 4.85 -5.69
C GLU A 248 -8.68 5.54 -6.13
N ASN A 249 -8.45 6.79 -5.69
CA ASN A 249 -7.28 7.58 -6.05
C ASN A 249 -6.36 7.86 -4.85
N PRO A 250 -5.61 6.87 -4.35
CA PRO A 250 -4.71 7.05 -3.23
C PRO A 250 -3.55 8.02 -3.49
N SER A 251 -3.20 8.81 -2.47
CA SER A 251 -2.13 9.83 -2.53
C SER A 251 -0.74 9.22 -2.72
N GLY A 252 -0.52 8.02 -2.20
CA GLY A 252 0.75 7.30 -2.34
C GLY A 252 0.62 5.79 -2.16
N SER A 253 1.75 5.13 -1.94
CA SER A 253 1.84 3.67 -1.87
C SER A 253 1.29 3.12 -0.56
N PHE A 254 1.61 3.72 0.59
CA PHE A 254 1.02 3.33 1.88
C PHE A 254 -0.46 3.66 1.93
N SER A 255 -0.87 4.80 1.36
CA SER A 255 -2.28 5.15 1.18
C SER A 255 -3.03 4.10 0.36
N THR A 256 -2.39 3.53 -0.66
CA THR A 256 -2.97 2.45 -1.48
C THR A 256 -3.21 1.20 -0.66
N LEU A 257 -2.23 0.78 0.14
CA LEU A 257 -2.35 -0.41 0.98
C LEU A 257 -3.38 -0.23 2.09
N LEU A 258 -3.42 0.96 2.73
CA LEU A 258 -4.44 1.28 3.74
C LEU A 258 -5.85 1.30 3.13
N CYS A 259 -6.00 1.91 1.95
CA CYS A 259 -7.26 1.89 1.18
C CYS A 259 -7.68 0.45 0.85
N PHE A 260 -6.75 -0.41 0.45
CA PHE A 260 -7.04 -1.82 0.20
C PHE A 260 -7.59 -2.51 1.46
N TYR A 261 -6.94 -2.35 2.62
CA TYR A 261 -7.40 -2.97 3.85
C TYR A 261 -8.76 -2.44 4.30
N GLU A 262 -9.03 -1.14 4.16
CA GLU A 262 -10.37 -0.60 4.36
C GLU A 262 -11.39 -1.36 3.50
N LYS A 263 -11.19 -1.43 2.19
CA LYS A 263 -12.12 -2.13 1.29
C LYS A 263 -12.23 -3.62 1.60
N PHE A 264 -11.13 -4.27 1.95
CA PHE A 264 -11.11 -5.67 2.34
C PHE A 264 -11.98 -5.92 3.58
N PHE A 265 -11.85 -5.09 4.61
CA PHE A 265 -12.63 -5.27 5.84
C PHE A 265 -14.11 -4.92 5.67
N PHE A 266 -14.44 -3.94 4.81
CA PHE A 266 -15.82 -3.58 4.46
C PHE A 266 -16.51 -4.58 3.53
N GLY A 267 -15.80 -5.07 2.51
CA GLY A 267 -16.42 -5.74 1.36
C GLY A 267 -16.30 -7.26 1.34
N VAL A 268 -15.40 -7.86 2.14
CA VAL A 268 -15.19 -9.31 2.13
C VAL A 268 -15.94 -9.97 3.28
N ASP A 269 -16.96 -10.77 2.97
CA ASP A 269 -17.75 -11.48 3.98
C ASP A 269 -16.94 -12.55 4.72
N LYS A 270 -16.14 -13.33 3.99
CA LYS A 270 -15.33 -14.43 4.55
C LYS A 270 -13.85 -14.07 4.62
N LYS A 271 -13.42 -13.60 5.80
CA LYS A 271 -12.05 -13.18 6.09
C LYS A 271 -11.22 -14.31 6.74
N GLU A 272 -11.26 -15.51 6.16
CA GLU A 272 -10.61 -16.70 6.73
C GLU A 272 -9.08 -16.57 6.76
N VAL A 273 -8.52 -15.93 5.74
CA VAL A 273 -7.08 -15.66 5.60
C VAL A 273 -6.89 -14.17 5.40
N ILE A 274 -5.99 -13.56 6.18
CA ILE A 274 -5.65 -12.15 6.08
C ILE A 274 -4.15 -12.06 5.80
N GLY A 275 -3.77 -11.47 4.68
CA GLY A 275 -2.37 -11.16 4.39
C GLY A 275 -1.84 -10.18 5.42
N LYS A 276 -0.70 -10.48 6.06
CA LYS A 276 -0.03 -9.61 7.04
C LYS A 276 1.29 -9.06 6.51
N SER A 277 1.89 -9.67 5.50
CA SER A 277 3.19 -9.29 4.95
C SER A 277 3.07 -9.02 3.45
N TRP A 278 3.70 -7.94 2.99
CA TRP A 278 3.68 -7.52 1.59
C TRP A 278 5.07 -7.16 1.13
N ALA A 279 5.38 -7.53 -0.11
CA ALA A 279 6.48 -6.92 -0.86
C ALA A 279 5.92 -5.80 -1.74
N MET A 280 6.45 -4.60 -1.56
CA MET A 280 6.18 -3.41 -2.35
C MET A 280 7.26 -3.29 -3.42
N MET A 281 6.90 -3.64 -4.65
CA MET A 281 7.80 -3.60 -5.80
C MET A 281 7.63 -2.27 -6.54
N GLU A 282 8.67 -1.43 -6.52
CA GLU A 282 8.70 -0.16 -7.25
C GLU A 282 9.34 -0.34 -8.63
N VAL A 283 8.55 -0.11 -9.67
CA VAL A 283 8.98 -0.14 -11.07
C VAL A 283 9.12 1.30 -11.57
N PRO A 284 10.36 1.83 -11.72
CA PRO A 284 10.56 3.20 -12.18
C PRO A 284 10.20 3.35 -13.66
N PHE A 285 9.81 4.56 -14.07
CA PHE A 285 9.67 4.93 -15.48
C PHE A 285 11.05 5.20 -16.09
N GLY A 286 11.14 5.14 -17.43
CA GLY A 286 12.41 5.33 -18.15
C GLY A 286 13.08 4.03 -18.63
N ALA A 287 14.22 4.19 -19.31
CA ALA A 287 14.92 3.13 -20.02
C ALA A 287 15.65 2.15 -19.09
N VAL A 288 16.16 2.63 -17.96
CA VAL A 288 16.82 1.80 -16.95
C VAL A 288 15.81 1.45 -15.86
N LYS A 289 15.43 0.16 -15.80
CA LYS A 289 14.52 -0.35 -14.78
C LYS A 289 15.33 -0.90 -13.60
N ASN A 290 15.63 -0.05 -12.62
CA ASN A 290 16.16 -0.52 -11.34
C ASN A 290 14.99 -0.70 -10.37
N ILE A 291 14.54 -1.94 -10.24
CA ILE A 291 13.38 -2.27 -9.40
C ILE A 291 13.80 -2.24 -7.94
N LYS A 292 13.05 -1.51 -7.13
CA LYS A 292 13.23 -1.54 -5.66
C LYS A 292 12.20 -2.46 -5.05
N LEU A 293 12.62 -3.21 -4.05
CA LEU A 293 11.74 -4.08 -3.28
C LEU A 293 11.82 -3.65 -1.82
N ASN A 294 10.69 -3.25 -1.27
CA ASN A 294 10.54 -3.00 0.16
C ASN A 294 9.58 -4.02 0.75
N VAL A 295 9.71 -4.29 2.04
CA VAL A 295 8.80 -5.17 2.76
C VAL A 295 8.05 -4.35 3.80
N ILE A 296 6.76 -4.62 3.94
CA ILE A 296 5.95 -4.15 5.05
C ILE A 296 5.24 -5.34 5.71
N ASP A 297 5.40 -5.42 7.02
CA ASP A 297 4.74 -6.40 7.88
C ASP A 297 3.77 -5.65 8.79
N LEU A 298 2.48 -5.96 8.69
CA LEU A 298 1.43 -5.41 9.51
C LEU A 298 1.29 -6.25 10.78
N THR A 299 1.20 -5.56 11.91
CA THR A 299 0.90 -6.22 13.17
C THR A 299 -0.57 -6.64 13.21
N GLU A 300 -0.86 -7.68 14.00
CA GLU A 300 -2.22 -8.13 14.24
C GLU A 300 -3.07 -7.05 14.91
N SER A 301 -2.47 -6.25 15.79
CA SER A 301 -3.15 -5.11 16.43
C SER A 301 -3.68 -4.10 15.41
N ILE A 302 -2.87 -3.71 14.41
CA ILE A 302 -3.29 -2.76 13.37
C ILE A 302 -4.43 -3.34 12.51
N LEU A 303 -4.35 -4.62 12.14
CA LEU A 303 -5.42 -5.26 11.38
C LEU A 303 -6.73 -5.32 12.17
N LEU A 304 -6.66 -5.59 13.48
CA LEU A 304 -7.82 -5.56 14.37
C LEU A 304 -8.42 -4.16 14.49
N ILE A 305 -7.59 -3.11 14.56
CA ILE A 305 -8.05 -1.71 14.59
C ILE A 305 -8.81 -1.35 13.31
N ILE A 306 -8.26 -1.69 12.13
CA ILE A 306 -8.94 -1.41 10.85
C ILE A 306 -10.25 -2.20 10.77
N LYS A 307 -10.27 -3.44 11.27
CA LYS A 307 -11.47 -4.27 11.34
C LYS A 307 -12.54 -3.65 12.25
N GLU A 308 -12.20 -3.27 13.49
CA GLU A 308 -13.11 -2.65 14.47
C GLU A 308 -13.74 -1.37 13.90
N LEU A 309 -12.95 -0.51 13.26
CA LEU A 309 -13.47 0.67 12.55
C LEU A 309 -14.46 0.31 11.44
N SER A 310 -14.15 -0.73 10.67
CA SER A 310 -15.01 -1.16 9.56
C SER A 310 -16.35 -1.72 10.07
N GLU A 311 -16.34 -2.44 11.19
CA GLU A 311 -17.55 -2.94 11.87
C GLU A 311 -18.44 -1.79 12.37
N ASP A 312 -17.82 -0.70 12.85
CA ASP A 312 -18.50 0.54 13.25
C ASP A 312 -18.83 1.48 12.07
N LYS A 313 -18.65 1.02 10.83
CA LYS A 313 -18.90 1.78 9.59
C LYS A 313 -18.05 3.05 9.44
N ILE A 314 -16.87 3.07 10.06
CA ILE A 314 -15.90 4.16 9.94
C ILE A 314 -14.82 3.76 8.93
N SER A 315 -14.77 4.49 7.83
CA SER A 315 -13.75 4.32 6.79
C SER A 315 -12.44 4.98 7.21
N ILE A 316 -11.43 4.19 7.60
CA ILE A 316 -10.13 4.73 8.06
C ILE A 316 -9.42 5.55 6.97
N TYR A 317 -9.44 5.10 5.73
CA TYR A 317 -8.86 5.81 4.60
C TYR A 317 -9.80 6.90 4.09
N LYS A 318 -11.04 6.55 3.71
CA LYS A 318 -11.97 7.49 3.06
C LYS A 318 -12.64 8.49 4.02
N GLY A 319 -12.88 8.09 5.27
CA GLY A 319 -13.56 8.91 6.28
C GLY A 319 -12.61 9.68 7.20
N ILE A 320 -11.33 9.32 7.21
CA ILE A 320 -10.29 10.00 8.00
C ILE A 320 -9.20 10.54 7.09
N ILE A 321 -8.37 9.68 6.48
CA ILE A 321 -7.18 10.13 5.75
C ILE A 321 -7.49 11.08 4.59
N THR A 322 -8.46 10.77 3.72
CA THR A 322 -8.78 11.63 2.57
C THR A 322 -9.47 12.94 2.93
N GLU A 323 -9.92 13.09 4.18
CA GLU A 323 -10.59 14.29 4.67
C GLU A 323 -9.66 15.18 5.52
N ILE A 324 -8.37 14.82 5.56
CA ILE A 324 -7.32 15.62 6.18
C ILE A 324 -6.69 16.51 5.10
N PHE A 325 -6.69 17.82 5.32
CA PHE A 325 -6.13 18.81 4.36
C PHE A 325 -5.12 19.72 5.05
N PHE A 326 -4.13 20.18 4.30
CA PHE A 326 -3.19 21.19 4.76
C PHE A 326 -3.56 22.56 4.22
N PHE A 327 -3.68 23.54 5.11
CA PHE A 327 -4.07 24.91 4.81
C PHE A 327 -2.92 25.88 5.13
N TYR A 328 -2.65 26.82 4.23
CA TYR A 328 -1.77 27.94 4.53
C TYR A 328 -2.47 29.00 5.36
N ASP A 329 -1.76 29.56 6.34
CA ASP A 329 -2.26 30.68 7.12
C ASP A 329 -1.96 31.99 6.38
N ASN A 330 -2.91 32.45 5.56
CA ASN A 330 -2.78 33.69 4.79
C ASN A 330 -3.90 34.69 5.17
N THR A 331 -3.58 35.98 5.15
CA THR A 331 -4.52 37.07 5.48
C THR A 331 -5.66 37.21 4.48
N LYS A 332 -5.55 36.61 3.29
CA LYS A 332 -6.59 36.61 2.23
C LYS A 332 -7.41 35.31 2.15
N GLY A 333 -7.23 34.40 3.11
CA GLY A 333 -7.93 33.11 3.20
C GLY A 333 -7.00 31.93 3.51
N ALA A 334 -7.56 30.74 3.64
CA ALA A 334 -6.83 29.50 3.92
C ALA A 334 -6.84 28.57 2.69
N PRO A 335 -5.98 28.80 1.67
CA PRO A 335 -5.93 27.92 0.52
C PRO A 335 -5.32 26.56 0.89
N VAL A 336 -5.82 25.50 0.25
CA VAL A 336 -5.32 24.13 0.41
C VAL A 336 -4.01 23.97 -0.38
N ASP A 337 -2.98 23.44 0.27
CA ASP A 337 -1.79 22.93 -0.40
C ASP A 337 -1.97 21.44 -0.72
N TRP A 338 -2.21 21.12 -1.99
CA TRP A 338 -2.46 19.74 -2.42
C TRP A 338 -1.21 18.85 -2.35
N ASP A 339 -0.02 19.39 -2.54
CA ASP A 339 1.23 18.62 -2.50
C ASP A 339 1.54 18.21 -1.05
N LEU A 340 1.49 19.16 -0.12
CA LEU A 340 1.64 18.87 1.32
C LEU A 340 0.50 18.02 1.85
N THR A 341 -0.72 18.21 1.35
CA THR A 341 -1.86 17.35 1.70
C THR A 341 -1.58 15.90 1.28
N GLY A 342 -1.11 15.68 0.04
CA GLY A 342 -0.73 14.35 -0.44
C GLY A 342 0.38 13.71 0.39
N GLU A 343 1.43 14.48 0.72
CA GLU A 343 2.53 14.04 1.58
C GLU A 343 2.03 13.63 2.98
N ILE A 344 1.21 14.46 3.62
CA ILE A 344 0.66 14.19 4.96
C ILE A 344 -0.20 12.93 4.94
N ARG A 345 -1.10 12.78 3.97
CA ARG A 345 -1.96 11.59 3.85
C ARG A 345 -1.17 10.30 3.67
N GLU A 346 -0.11 10.36 2.87
CA GLU A 346 0.80 9.23 2.70
C GLU A 346 1.53 8.88 4.00
N ASN A 347 2.10 9.87 4.69
CA ASN A 347 2.82 9.65 5.93
C ASN A 347 1.91 9.16 7.08
N LEU A 348 0.67 9.66 7.15
CA LEU A 348 -0.32 9.19 8.12
C LEU A 348 -0.71 7.74 7.84
N SER A 349 -0.90 7.39 6.56
CA SER A 349 -1.19 6.01 6.16
C SER A 349 -0.03 5.07 6.50
N GLU A 350 1.21 5.49 6.24
CA GLU A 350 2.41 4.74 6.62
C GLU A 350 2.47 4.55 8.14
N SER A 351 2.25 5.61 8.90
CA SER A 351 2.32 5.60 10.36
C SER A 351 1.29 4.63 10.97
N ILE A 352 0.07 4.57 10.42
CA ILE A 352 -0.94 3.58 10.82
C ILE A 352 -0.46 2.16 10.51
N LEU A 353 -0.07 1.90 9.26
CA LEU A 353 0.31 0.55 8.81
C LEU A 353 1.54 0.01 9.55
N ARG A 354 2.44 0.89 9.99
CA ARG A 354 3.66 0.56 10.76
C ARG A 354 3.49 0.64 12.27
N ASP A 355 2.29 0.95 12.77
CA ASP A 355 2.02 1.18 14.20
C ASP A 355 2.89 2.30 14.83
N ASP A 356 3.34 3.28 14.04
CA ASP A 356 4.19 4.40 14.47
C ASP A 356 3.33 5.61 14.89
N PHE A 357 2.87 5.59 16.13
CA PHE A 357 2.00 6.63 16.68
C PHE A 357 2.67 8.01 16.75
N ARG A 358 3.98 8.03 16.97
CA ARG A 358 4.74 9.27 17.10
C ARG A 358 4.83 9.97 15.75
N SER A 359 5.15 9.22 14.70
CA SER A 359 5.16 9.76 13.34
C SER A 359 3.77 10.22 12.91
N PHE A 360 2.71 9.51 13.31
CA PHE A 360 1.33 9.94 13.08
C PHE A 360 1.07 11.32 13.71
N ALA A 361 1.33 11.48 15.01
CA ALA A 361 1.14 12.74 15.73
C ALA A 361 1.94 13.90 15.12
N LYS A 362 3.20 13.64 14.76
CA LYS A 362 4.12 14.64 14.19
C LYS A 362 3.62 15.20 12.85
N ASN A 363 2.95 14.40 12.03
CA ASN A 363 2.42 14.85 10.73
C ASN A 363 1.25 15.84 10.87
N LEU A 364 0.62 15.93 12.05
CA LEU A 364 -0.48 16.86 12.31
C LEU A 364 -0.02 18.23 12.84
N LEU A 365 1.27 18.37 13.18
CA LEU A 365 1.83 19.62 13.69
C LEU A 365 1.74 20.74 12.64
N PRO A 366 1.32 21.97 13.05
CA PRO A 366 1.40 23.13 12.18
C PRO A 366 2.84 23.33 11.70
N ARG A 367 3.06 23.48 10.39
CA ARG A 367 4.40 23.62 9.78
C ARG A 367 4.34 24.54 8.58
N LYS A 368 5.48 25.00 8.04
CA LYS A 368 5.55 25.80 6.79
C LYS A 368 4.53 26.97 6.69
N GLY A 369 4.23 27.63 7.82
CA GLY A 369 3.25 28.74 7.84
C GLY A 369 1.79 28.30 7.63
N GLY A 370 1.46 27.05 7.91
CA GLY A 370 0.12 26.47 7.78
C GLY A 370 -0.21 25.47 8.88
N HIS A 371 -1.35 24.81 8.75
CA HIS A 371 -1.86 23.80 9.67
C HIS A 371 -2.72 22.73 8.97
N VAL A 372 -2.97 21.62 9.66
CA VAL A 372 -3.86 20.56 9.19
C VAL A 372 -5.28 20.84 9.66
N GLY A 373 -6.26 20.76 8.75
CA GLY A 373 -7.68 20.95 9.04
C GLY A 373 -8.53 19.73 8.72
N TYR A 374 -9.75 19.72 9.28
CA TYR A 374 -10.65 18.57 9.34
C TYR A 374 -12.11 19.02 9.28
N SER A 375 -12.99 18.18 8.73
CA SER A 375 -14.44 18.32 8.94
C SER A 375 -14.83 17.87 10.36
N ASN A 376 -16.06 18.18 10.78
CA ASN A 376 -16.57 17.71 12.09
C ASN A 376 -16.66 16.18 12.17
N ASP A 377 -17.09 15.52 11.09
CA ASP A 377 -17.23 14.06 11.05
C ASP A 377 -15.86 13.39 11.05
N THR A 378 -14.93 13.92 10.25
CA THR A 378 -13.52 13.47 10.24
C THR A 378 -12.88 13.58 11.61
N ARG A 379 -13.18 14.67 12.34
CA ARG A 379 -12.71 14.82 13.72
C ARG A 379 -13.23 13.67 14.56
N LEU A 380 -14.55 13.45 14.63
CA LEU A 380 -15.14 12.38 15.45
C LEU A 380 -14.56 11.00 15.10
N ASN A 381 -14.41 10.70 13.81
CA ASN A 381 -13.80 9.46 13.35
C ASN A 381 -12.33 9.34 13.78
N LEU A 382 -11.56 10.44 13.73
CA LEU A 382 -10.19 10.49 14.23
C LEU A 382 -10.14 10.29 15.75
N GLU A 383 -11.04 10.92 16.53
CA GLU A 383 -11.10 10.70 17.98
C GLU A 383 -11.31 9.22 18.31
N TYR A 384 -12.22 8.57 17.57
CA TYR A 384 -12.50 7.14 17.75
C TYR A 384 -11.31 6.26 17.35
N LEU A 385 -10.65 6.55 16.21
CA LEU A 385 -9.42 5.88 15.80
C LEU A 385 -8.35 5.97 16.90
N ILE A 386 -8.10 7.15 17.47
CA ILE A 386 -7.10 7.33 18.53
C ILE A 386 -7.47 6.56 19.79
N TYR A 387 -8.77 6.54 20.14
CA TYR A 387 -9.26 5.80 21.29
C TYR A 387 -8.97 4.29 21.17
N ILE A 388 -9.38 3.65 20.07
CA ILE A 388 -9.16 2.22 19.86
C ILE A 388 -7.68 1.88 19.61
N TRP A 389 -6.92 2.77 18.95
CA TRP A 389 -5.53 2.52 18.59
C TRP A 389 -4.58 2.60 19.79
N ARG A 390 -4.86 3.48 20.75
CA ARG A 390 -3.98 3.72 21.90
C ARG A 390 -4.69 3.67 23.25
N LEU A 391 -5.70 4.51 23.45
CA LEU A 391 -6.24 4.76 24.80
C LEU A 391 -6.85 3.51 25.44
N LYS A 392 -7.63 2.74 24.67
CA LYS A 392 -8.22 1.47 25.11
C LYS A 392 -7.14 0.48 25.57
N GLY A 393 -6.03 0.39 24.83
CA GLY A 393 -4.88 -0.47 25.17
C GLY A 393 -4.08 0.02 26.38
N MET A 394 -4.10 1.33 26.66
CA MET A 394 -3.49 1.95 27.85
C MET A 394 -4.36 1.80 29.12
N GLY A 395 -5.56 1.21 29.00
CA GLY A 395 -6.52 1.12 30.11
C GLY A 395 -7.25 2.43 30.41
N LEU A 396 -7.27 3.37 29.45
CA LEU A 396 -7.96 4.65 29.57
C LEU A 396 -9.37 4.55 28.95
N ASP A 397 -10.37 4.91 29.74
CA ASP A 397 -11.78 4.91 29.35
C ASP A 397 -12.23 6.22 28.68
N GLU A 398 -13.54 6.32 28.41
CA GLU A 398 -14.15 7.51 27.82
C GLU A 398 -14.07 8.76 28.71
N GLU A 399 -13.98 8.61 30.03
CA GLU A 399 -13.82 9.75 30.95
C GLU A 399 -12.43 10.34 30.81
N ASN A 400 -11.41 9.48 30.78
CA ASN A 400 -10.03 9.88 30.49
C ASN A 400 -9.91 10.55 29.10
N LEU A 401 -10.62 10.03 28.09
CA LEU A 401 -10.68 10.67 26.78
C LEU A 401 -11.25 12.11 26.85
N LYS A 402 -12.29 12.36 27.65
CA LYS A 402 -12.86 13.71 27.84
C LYS A 402 -11.83 14.66 28.47
N ILE A 403 -11.09 14.20 29.47
CA ILE A 403 -10.01 14.96 30.12
C ILE A 403 -8.93 15.31 29.11
N ILE A 404 -8.43 14.33 28.36
CA ILE A 404 -7.38 14.51 27.35
C ILE A 404 -7.81 15.50 26.26
N LYS A 405 -9.06 15.40 25.79
CA LYS A 405 -9.61 16.35 24.82
C LYS A 405 -9.70 17.77 25.38
N SER A 406 -10.12 17.91 26.64
CA SER A 406 -10.17 19.20 27.33
C SER A 406 -8.77 19.83 27.48
N ALA A 407 -7.77 19.01 27.81
CA ALA A 407 -6.38 19.42 27.83
C ALA A 407 -5.90 19.85 26.44
N GLY A 408 -6.20 19.07 25.39
CA GLY A 408 -5.89 19.42 24.00
C GLY A 408 -6.45 20.78 23.57
N ARG A 409 -7.71 21.08 23.90
CA ARG A 409 -8.34 22.40 23.67
C ARG A 409 -7.59 23.54 24.37
N THR A 410 -7.24 23.30 25.62
CA THR A 410 -6.54 24.29 26.45
C THR A 410 -5.13 24.56 25.91
N ILE A 411 -4.41 23.51 25.49
CA ILE A 411 -3.10 23.60 24.84
C ILE A 411 -3.20 24.32 23.49
N ALA A 412 -4.20 24.01 22.68
CA ALA A 412 -4.44 24.66 21.39
C ALA A 412 -4.64 26.17 21.55
N ALA A 413 -5.49 26.58 22.50
CA ALA A 413 -5.74 27.99 22.80
C ALA A 413 -4.46 28.72 23.22
N ALA A 414 -3.66 28.11 24.10
CA ALA A 414 -2.37 28.67 24.51
C ALA A 414 -1.39 28.82 23.33
N SER A 415 -1.46 27.90 22.38
CA SER A 415 -0.51 27.78 21.27
C SER A 415 -0.86 28.62 20.04
N LYS A 416 -2.05 29.24 19.96
CA LYS A 416 -2.55 29.87 18.73
C LYS A 416 -1.57 30.87 18.10
N ASN A 417 -1.02 31.75 18.93
CA ASN A 417 -0.01 32.74 18.56
C ASN A 417 1.43 32.30 18.93
N HIS A 418 1.60 31.09 19.46
CA HIS A 418 2.82 30.58 20.06
C HIS A 418 3.06 29.11 19.69
N ARG A 419 3.13 28.80 18.38
CA ARG A 419 3.27 27.42 17.85
C ARG A 419 4.45 26.65 18.44
N ASN A 420 5.48 27.36 18.90
CA ASN A 420 6.63 26.79 19.63
C ASN A 420 6.22 25.97 20.87
N LEU A 421 5.06 26.21 21.46
CA LEU A 421 4.53 25.39 22.55
C LEU A 421 4.16 23.97 22.10
N LEU A 422 3.52 23.82 20.93
CA LEU A 422 3.22 22.50 20.34
C LEU A 422 4.51 21.75 19.99
N TYR A 423 5.50 22.43 19.42
CA TYR A 423 6.79 21.82 19.12
C TYR A 423 7.57 21.41 20.38
N LYS A 424 7.45 22.16 21.48
CA LYS A 424 8.04 21.77 22.76
C LYS A 424 7.34 20.55 23.33
N LEU A 425 6.02 20.48 23.25
CA LEU A 425 5.22 19.32 23.66
C LEU A 425 5.63 18.06 22.87
N ASP A 426 5.71 18.14 21.54
CA ASP A 426 6.15 17.03 20.68
C ASP A 426 7.56 16.51 21.02
N LYS A 427 8.48 17.44 21.30
CA LYS A 427 9.88 17.15 21.62
C LYS A 427 10.10 16.58 23.02
N ALA A 428 9.09 16.60 23.90
CA ALA A 428 9.21 15.99 25.22
C ALA A 428 9.52 14.49 25.08
N LYS A 429 10.63 14.05 25.68
CA LYS A 429 11.11 12.65 25.58
C LYS A 429 10.81 11.82 26.83
N ASP A 430 10.49 12.48 27.94
CA ASP A 430 10.27 11.86 29.24
C ASP A 430 9.24 12.66 30.05
N LYS A 431 8.86 12.14 31.22
CA LYS A 431 7.89 12.75 32.16
C LYS A 431 8.29 14.19 32.51
N ASN A 432 9.56 14.44 32.83
CA ASN A 432 10.02 15.75 33.29
C ASN A 432 9.94 16.80 32.18
N ALA A 433 10.38 16.45 30.98
CA ALA A 433 10.27 17.30 29.80
C ALA A 433 8.80 17.59 29.45
N LEU A 434 7.91 16.61 29.62
CA LEU A 434 6.48 16.78 29.40
C LEU A 434 5.85 17.71 30.44
N LEU A 435 6.17 17.53 31.73
CA LEU A 435 5.72 18.42 32.81
C LEU A 435 6.23 19.85 32.61
N ASP A 436 7.46 20.04 32.14
CA ASP A 436 7.98 21.38 31.83
C ASP A 436 7.23 22.03 30.65
N ALA A 437 6.93 21.26 29.61
CA ALA A 437 6.10 21.74 28.50
C ALA A 437 4.70 22.17 28.98
N LEU A 438 4.03 21.34 29.80
CA LEU A 438 2.72 21.66 30.39
C LEU A 438 2.77 22.89 31.29
N ARG A 439 3.84 23.06 32.07
CA ARG A 439 4.07 24.25 32.91
C ARG A 439 4.20 25.52 32.07
N GLN A 440 4.93 25.46 30.95
CA GLN A 440 5.06 26.61 30.05
C GLN A 440 3.72 26.96 29.39
N ILE A 441 2.92 25.97 29.02
CA ILE A 441 1.57 26.15 28.50
C ILE A 441 0.67 26.82 29.56
N SER A 442 0.68 26.34 30.81
CA SER A 442 -0.08 26.92 31.91
C SER A 442 0.30 28.39 32.16
N ARG A 443 1.59 28.73 32.17
CA ARG A 443 2.06 30.12 32.27
C ARG A 443 1.55 31.00 31.13
N ARG A 444 1.53 30.49 29.91
CA ARG A 444 1.02 31.22 28.74
C ARG A 444 -0.47 31.52 28.88
N ILE A 445 -1.26 30.57 29.38
CA ILE A 445 -2.70 30.72 29.60
C ILE A 445 -2.98 31.82 30.64
N ALA A 446 -2.26 31.80 31.77
CA ALA A 446 -2.38 32.83 32.79
C ALA A 446 -2.11 34.24 32.22
N GLY A 447 -1.09 34.33 31.36
CA GLY A 447 -0.68 35.56 30.67
C GLY A 447 -1.44 35.90 29.37
N LEU A 448 -2.57 35.25 29.05
CA LEU A 448 -3.43 35.67 27.93
C LEU A 448 -3.99 37.08 28.19
N LYS A 449 -4.00 37.92 27.14
CA LYS A 449 -4.65 39.23 27.18
C LYS A 449 -6.16 39.06 27.32
N VAL A 450 -6.87 40.10 27.76
CA VAL A 450 -8.33 40.06 27.98
C VAL A 450 -9.05 39.65 26.68
N GLU A 451 -8.64 40.21 25.55
CA GLU A 451 -9.25 39.92 24.25
C GLU A 451 -9.02 38.46 23.81
N GLU A 452 -7.84 37.91 24.10
CA GLU A 452 -7.54 36.49 23.84
C GLU A 452 -8.32 35.57 24.78
N LYS A 453 -8.44 35.93 26.07
CA LYS A 453 -9.23 35.17 27.06
C LYS A 453 -10.69 35.11 26.66
N ASP A 454 -11.26 36.23 26.22
CA ASP A 454 -12.64 36.29 25.76
C ASP A 454 -12.83 35.49 24.47
N LYS A 455 -11.91 35.60 23.50
CA LYS A 455 -11.96 34.83 22.25
C LYS A 455 -11.89 33.32 22.48
N PHE A 456 -11.08 32.86 23.44
CA PHE A 456 -10.82 31.45 23.69
C PHE A 456 -11.53 30.87 24.92
N ARG A 457 -12.47 31.61 25.52
CA ARG A 457 -13.13 31.24 26.77
C ARG A 457 -13.74 29.84 26.77
N GLY A 458 -14.33 29.39 25.66
CA GLY A 458 -14.92 28.05 25.50
C GLY A 458 -13.92 26.91 25.29
N PHE A 459 -12.62 27.21 25.22
CA PHE A 459 -11.54 26.26 24.97
C PHE A 459 -10.59 26.10 26.16
N ILE A 460 -10.60 27.06 27.09
CA ILE A 460 -9.67 27.10 28.22
C ILE A 460 -10.36 26.50 29.44
N TYR A 461 -9.89 25.32 29.86
CA TYR A 461 -10.27 24.69 31.12
C TYR A 461 -9.01 24.24 31.86
N PRO A 462 -8.41 25.12 32.70
CA PRO A 462 -7.12 24.85 33.36
C PRO A 462 -7.06 23.54 34.18
N PRO A 463 -8.13 23.11 34.89
CA PRO A 463 -8.10 21.85 35.64
C PRO A 463 -7.78 20.62 34.77
N ALA A 464 -8.11 20.64 33.47
CA ALA A 464 -7.73 19.54 32.58
C ALA A 464 -6.21 19.32 32.50
N LEU A 465 -5.40 20.37 32.64
CA LEU A 465 -3.94 20.21 32.67
C LEU A 465 -3.47 19.58 33.97
N GLU A 466 -4.14 19.85 35.09
CA GLU A 466 -3.86 19.22 36.39
C GLU A 466 -4.22 17.74 36.36
N ASP A 467 -5.36 17.39 35.76
CA ASP A 467 -5.77 15.99 35.58
C ASP A 467 -4.77 15.19 34.73
N ILE A 468 -4.15 15.83 33.72
CA ILE A 468 -3.05 15.22 32.95
C ILE A 468 -1.81 14.99 33.81
N VAL A 469 -1.48 15.92 34.71
CA VAL A 469 -0.36 15.73 35.65
C VAL A 469 -0.64 14.55 36.58
N LEU A 470 -1.85 14.43 37.11
CA LEU A 470 -2.26 13.29 37.94
C LEU A 470 -2.18 11.96 37.18
N LEU A 471 -2.58 11.94 35.90
CA LEU A 471 -2.42 10.77 35.03
C LEU A 471 -0.94 10.39 34.84
N LEU A 472 -0.06 11.37 34.64
CA LEU A 472 1.39 11.13 34.53
C LEU A 472 2.02 10.61 35.82
N GLU A 473 1.50 11.03 36.98
CA GLU A 473 1.96 10.53 38.28
C GLU A 473 1.56 9.07 38.51
N ARG A 474 0.32 8.70 38.16
CA ARG A 474 -0.18 7.32 38.27
C ARG A 474 0.61 6.32 37.41
N HIS A 475 1.20 6.79 36.31
CA HIS A 475 1.91 5.96 35.32
C HIS A 475 3.40 6.34 35.20
N GLU A 476 4.01 6.84 36.26
CA GLU A 476 5.32 7.49 36.17
C GLU A 476 6.47 6.58 35.70
N SER A 477 6.37 5.28 35.94
CA SER A 477 7.37 4.29 35.52
C SER A 477 7.14 3.74 34.11
N ASP A 478 6.01 4.05 33.49
CA ASP A 478 5.66 3.54 32.16
C ASP A 478 6.05 4.55 31.07
N SER A 479 7.25 4.38 30.54
CA SER A 479 7.78 5.23 29.47
C SER A 479 6.91 5.21 28.20
N LYS A 480 6.27 4.07 27.91
CA LYS A 480 5.45 3.91 26.71
C LYS A 480 4.13 4.66 26.88
N PHE A 481 3.50 4.54 28.05
CA PHE A 481 2.33 5.33 28.42
C PHE A 481 2.62 6.83 28.31
N ILE A 482 3.74 7.30 28.87
CA ILE A 482 4.13 8.72 28.81
C ILE A 482 4.28 9.20 27.36
N GLU A 483 4.95 8.41 26.51
CA GLU A 483 5.13 8.76 25.10
C GLU A 483 3.79 8.81 24.35
N ASP A 484 2.93 7.80 24.54
CA ASP A 484 1.64 7.72 23.85
C ASP A 484 0.65 8.78 24.37
N LEU A 485 0.64 9.10 25.67
CA LEU A 485 -0.14 10.21 26.22
C LEU A 485 0.33 11.55 25.63
N LYS A 486 1.64 11.79 25.55
CA LYS A 486 2.20 12.99 24.91
C LYS A 486 1.79 13.08 23.45
N ASN A 487 1.96 12.00 22.67
CA ASN A 487 1.57 11.98 21.26
C ASN A 487 0.06 12.21 21.09
N THR A 488 -0.76 11.66 21.99
CA THR A 488 -2.21 11.88 22.04
C THR A 488 -2.54 13.36 22.30
N LEU A 489 -1.88 13.99 23.27
CA LEU A 489 -2.05 15.42 23.55
C LEU A 489 -1.68 16.27 22.35
N VAL A 490 -0.59 15.94 21.64
CA VAL A 490 -0.21 16.62 20.39
C VAL A 490 -1.33 16.52 19.36
N ILE A 491 -1.85 15.31 19.11
CA ILE A 491 -2.93 15.07 18.13
C ILE A 491 -4.16 15.92 18.46
N PHE A 492 -4.70 15.80 19.67
CA PHE A 492 -5.89 16.57 20.05
C PHE A 492 -5.64 18.08 20.07
N SER A 493 -4.44 18.52 20.47
CA SER A 493 -4.09 19.94 20.41
C SER A 493 -4.05 20.46 18.97
N CYS A 494 -3.51 19.68 18.03
CA CYS A 494 -3.47 20.07 16.60
C CYS A 494 -4.86 20.09 15.97
N VAL A 495 -5.71 19.11 16.29
CA VAL A 495 -7.12 19.07 15.86
C VAL A 495 -7.91 20.28 16.38
N GLU A 496 -7.69 20.68 17.63
CA GLU A 496 -8.38 21.84 18.21
C GLU A 496 -7.77 23.17 17.74
N PHE A 497 -6.47 23.20 17.43
CA PHE A 497 -5.78 24.36 16.89
C PHE A 497 -6.38 24.85 15.57
N SER A 498 -6.77 23.93 14.69
CA SER A 498 -7.42 24.26 13.41
C SER A 498 -8.83 24.83 13.62
N ARG A 499 -9.52 24.46 14.70
CA ARG A 499 -10.88 24.98 15.00
C ARG A 499 -10.87 26.45 15.43
N LEU A 500 -9.76 26.93 16.01
CA LEU A 500 -9.66 28.28 16.55
C LEU A 500 -9.76 29.39 15.49
N ASP A 501 -9.49 29.10 14.21
CA ASP A 501 -9.60 30.08 13.12
C ASP A 501 -11.07 30.34 12.72
N TYR A 502 -11.90 29.30 12.72
CA TYR A 502 -13.32 29.39 12.37
C TYR A 502 -14.16 30.20 13.38
N ILE A 503 -13.60 30.56 14.54
CA ILE A 503 -14.26 31.39 15.56
C ILE A 503 -14.24 32.88 15.15
N GLY A 504 -13.29 33.29 14.30
CA GLY A 504 -13.20 34.67 13.80
C GLY A 504 -14.19 34.99 12.69
N GLU A 505 -14.45 34.06 11.78
CA GLU A 505 -15.24 34.31 10.56
C GLU A 505 -16.75 34.44 10.81
N LYS A 506 -17.29 33.82 11.87
CA LYS A 506 -18.72 33.94 12.22
C LYS A 506 -19.16 35.32 12.70
N LYS A 507 -18.24 36.27 12.93
CA LYS A 507 -18.59 37.64 13.34
C LYS A 507 -18.62 38.65 12.18
N GLU A 508 -18.18 38.28 10.98
CA GLU A 508 -18.14 39.19 9.81
C GLU A 508 -18.88 38.63 8.58
N GLY A 509 -19.84 37.71 8.79
CA GLY A 509 -20.74 37.18 7.76
C GLY A 509 -22.20 37.50 8.05
N VAL A 510 -22.68 38.53 7.36
CA VAL A 510 -24.05 39.05 7.24
C VAL A 510 -25.17 38.00 7.34
N VAL A 511 -26.17 38.30 8.17
CA VAL A 511 -27.54 37.77 8.09
C VAL A 511 -28.04 37.99 6.67
N ASN A 512 -28.34 36.94 5.92
CA ASN A 512 -29.36 36.94 4.89
C ASN A 512 -29.92 35.52 4.74
N GLU A 513 -31.23 35.48 4.56
CA GLU A 513 -32.17 34.34 4.62
C GLU A 513 -31.81 33.10 3.78
#